data_AF-A0A2V8T950-F1
#
_entry.id   AF-A0A2V8T950-F1
#
_cell.length_a   1.000
_cell.length_b   1.000
_cell.length_c   1.000
_cell.angle_alpha   90.00
_cell.angle_beta   90.00
_cell.angle_gamma   90.00
#
_symmetry.space_group_name_H-M   'P 1'
#
loop_
_entity.id
_entity.type
_entity.pdbx_description
1 polymer ?
#
loop_
_entity_poly.entity_id
_entity_poly.type
_entity_poly.pdbx_seq_one_letter_code
_entity_poly.pdbx_strand_id
1 'polypeptide(L)' 'MPFEVRDITKDRKYLDELVALGHSATPVTLIDDEPVVGFDVSRLEALLADSE' A
#
# COMPACT_ATOMS: atom_id res chain seq x y z
N MET A 1 8.22 -12.27 -5.48
CA MET A 1 8.38 -11.32 -4.37
C MET A 1 7.44 -11.72 -3.24
N PRO A 2 7.91 -11.89 -2.01
CA PRO A 2 7.02 -12.06 -0.87
C PRO A 2 6.24 -10.75 -0.64
N PHE A 3 4.97 -10.86 -0.29
CA PHE A 3 4.15 -9.72 0.15
C PHE A 3 3.42 -10.10 1.44
N GLU A 4 2.98 -9.09 2.19
CA GLU A 4 2.11 -9.29 3.35
C GLU A 4 0.79 -8.54 3.17
N VAL A 5 -0.27 -9.05 3.80
CA VAL A 5 -1.58 -8.42 3.79
C VAL A 5 -1.88 -7.89 5.19
N ARG A 6 -2.05 -6.57 5.28
CA ARG A 6 -2.43 -5.85 6.50
C ARG A 6 -3.92 -5.50 6.44
N ASP A 7 -4.75 -6.22 7.19
CA ASP A 7 -6.22 -6.08 7.17
C ASP A 7 -6.72 -5.19 8.32
N ILE A 8 -7.11 -3.95 7.99
CA ILE A 8 -7.60 -2.96 8.95
C ILE A 8 -8.89 -3.36 9.67
N THR A 9 -9.62 -4.35 9.15
CA THR A 9 -10.85 -4.85 9.78
C THR A 9 -10.56 -5.87 10.89
N LYS A 10 -9.36 -6.45 10.89
CA LYS A 10 -8.92 -7.49 11.84
C LYS A 10 -7.96 -6.98 12.89
N ASP A 11 -7.15 -5.98 12.55
CA ASP A 11 -6.20 -5.37 13.49
C ASP A 11 -6.21 -3.84 13.36
N ARG A 12 -6.56 -3.17 14.46
CA ARG A 12 -6.63 -1.71 14.55
C ARG A 12 -5.27 -1.07 14.26
N LYS A 13 -4.16 -1.75 14.58
CA LYS A 13 -2.81 -1.25 14.32
C LYS A 13 -2.61 -0.88 12.85
N TYR A 14 -3.15 -1.67 11.92
CA TYR A 14 -3.03 -1.39 10.49
C TYR A 14 -3.83 -0.17 10.05
N LEU A 15 -4.94 0.13 10.73
CA LEU A 15 -5.68 1.37 10.50
C LEU A 15 -4.84 2.57 10.97
N ASP A 16 -4.24 2.46 12.16
CA ASP A 16 -3.42 3.54 12.72
C ASP A 16 -2.20 3.81 11.82
N GLU A 17 -1.57 2.76 11.27
CA GLU A 17 -0.50 2.88 10.27
C GLU A 17 -0.98 3.55 8.98
N LEU A 18 -2.15 3.15 8.45
CA LEU A 18 -2.73 3.75 7.24
C LEU A 18 -3.00 5.25 7.43
N VAL A 19 -3.55 5.63 8.58
CA VAL A 19 -3.81 7.04 8.93
C VAL A 19 -2.51 7.82 9.12
N ALA A 20 -1.49 7.21 9.73
CA ALA A 20 -0.17 7.83 9.90
C ALA A 20 0.53 8.08 8.54
N LEU A 21 0.25 7.24 7.52
CA LEU A 21 0.68 7.46 6.14
C LEU A 21 -0.12 8.58 5.43
N GLY A 22 -1.11 9.20 6.08
CA GLY A 22 -1.93 10.26 5.52
C GLY A 22 -3.04 9.77 4.59
N HIS A 23 -3.32 8.46 4.60
CA HIS A 23 -4.37 7.87 3.78
C HIS A 23 -5.60 7.52 4.62
N SER A 24 -6.79 7.68 4.02
CA SER A 24 -8.07 7.39 4.66
C SER A 24 -8.91 6.38 3.87
N ALA A 25 -8.36 5.84 2.79
CA ALA A 25 -9.03 4.92 1.89
C ALA A 25 -8.20 3.64 1.73
N THR A 26 -8.88 2.53 1.48
CA THR A 26 -8.29 1.22 1.17
C THR A 26 -8.83 0.72 -0.17
N PRO A 27 -8.09 -0.12 -0.91
CA PRO A 27 -6.76 -0.66 -0.60
C PRO A 27 -5.63 0.37 -0.80
N VAL A 28 -4.54 0.21 -0.05
CA VAL A 28 -3.26 0.90 -0.29
C VAL A 28 -2.17 -0.16 -0.41
N THR A 29 -1.40 -0.08 -1.48
CA THR A 29 -0.24 -0.94 -1.73
C THR A 29 1.01 -0.11 -1.52
N LEU A 30 1.93 -0.58 -0.69
CA LEU A 30 3.26 0.01 -0.54
C LEU A 30 4.25 -0.80 -1.39
N ILE A 31 4.97 -0.13 -2.28
CA ILE A 31 6.07 -0.70 -3.05
C ILE A 31 7.31 0.12 -2.69
N ASP A 32 8.30 -0.47 -2.03
CA ASP A 32 9.51 0.25 -1.57
C ASP A 32 9.18 1.58 -0.84
N ASP A 33 8.20 1.52 0.07
CA ASP A 33 7.64 2.65 0.83
C ASP A 33 6.85 3.70 0.01
N GLU A 34 6.70 3.52 -1.30
CA GLU A 34 5.83 4.35 -2.14
C GLU A 34 4.37 3.87 -2.07
N PRO A 35 3.44 4.70 -1.57
CA PRO A 35 2.04 4.32 -1.48
C PRO A 35 1.32 4.47 -2.83
N VAL A 36 0.57 3.44 -3.19
CA VAL A 36 -0.39 3.43 -4.30
C VAL A 36 -1.77 3.18 -3.75
N VAL A 37 -2.67 4.15 -3.92
CA VAL A 37 -4.06 4.04 -3.45
C VAL A 37 -4.92 3.43 -4.55
N GLY A 38 -5.69 2.39 -4.22
CA GLY A 38 -6.54 1.70 -5.16
C GLY A 38 -5.75 0.81 -6.13
N PHE A 39 -6.07 0.92 -7.42
CA PHE A 39 -5.48 0.10 -8.48
C PHE A 39 -5.06 0.97 -9.67
N ASP A 40 -4.06 1.82 -9.44
CA ASP A 40 -3.44 2.64 -10.47
C ASP A 40 -2.39 1.82 -11.23
N VAL A 41 -2.81 1.20 -12.34
CA VAL A 41 -1.97 0.31 -13.15
C VAL A 41 -0.69 0.99 -13.61
N SER A 42 -0.77 2.22 -14.11
CA SER A 42 0.40 2.93 -14.62
C SER A 42 1.41 3.24 -13.53
N ARG A 43 0.95 3.59 -12.32
CA ARG A 43 1.84 3.81 -11.18
C ARG A 43 2.46 2.50 -10.68
N LEU A 44 1.69 1.42 -10.63
CA LEU A 44 2.20 0.09 -10.26
C LEU A 44 3.27 -0.39 -11.25
N GLU A 45 3.04 -0.26 -12.55
CA GLU A 45 4.01 -0.64 -13.58
C GLU A 45 5.30 0.17 -13.46
N ALA A 46 5.21 1.49 -13.26
CA ALA A 46 6.38 2.34 -13.08
C ALA A 46 7.20 1.95 -11.84
N LEU A 47 6.55 1.75 -10.69
CA LEU A 47 7.23 1.39 -9.45
C LEU A 47 7.85 0.00 -9.51
N LEU A 48 7.16 -0.97 -10.10
CA LEU A 48 7.67 -2.34 -10.21
C LEU A 48 8.80 -2.49 -11.25
N ALA A 49 8.87 -1.61 -12.24
CA ALA A 49 9.94 -1.61 -13.25
C ALA A 49 11.24 -0.96 -12.72
N ASP A 50 11.16 -0.06 -11.75
CA ASP A 50 12.34 0.57 -11.11
C ASP A 50 12.95 -0.31 -10.00
N SER A 51 12.24 -1.37 -9.56
CA SER A 51 12.71 -2.32 -8.54
C SER A 51 13.59 -3.47 -9.10
N GLU A 52 14.10 -3.37 -10.33
CA GLU A 52 15.00 -4.37 -10.99
C GLU A 52 16.51 -4.05 -10.87
#